data_AF-A0A2G5SMW1-F1
#
_entry.id   AF-A0A2G5SMW1-F1
#
_cell.length_a   1.000
_cell.length_b   1.000
_cell.length_c   1.000
_cell.angle_alpha   90.00
_cell.angle_beta   90.00
_cell.angle_gamma   90.00
#
_symmetry.space_group_name_H-M   'P 1'
#
loop_
_entity.id
_entity.type
_entity.pdbx_description
1 polymer ?
#
loop_
_entity_poly.entity_id
_entity_poly.type
_entity_poly.pdbx_seq_one_letter_code
_entity_poly.pdbx_strand_id
1 'polypeptide(L)'
;MKLHVLTFLIIRFAETCTPAISPPVALLPPAAPPITLLSNPQLPPIAFQVDEPIPQSHDYADEPKPVDNIAMNITFSPPVHWTFCIPSCGVNDQAVDADDAYEKAKDDVIEAVHSGCENSGAKCLMDSIDLQYHPESVLIEDFGPYFDLSGNRYKISGKTVPYKINNLNPGVVHSFVLPMKISFKLTTPLLEAAAKTLRQKVVDYLAARKYVHISSNLN
;
A
#
# COMPACT_ATOMS: atom_id res chain seq x y z
N MET A 1 0.51 29.05 -59.34
CA MET A 1 1.87 29.40 -59.80
C MET A 1 2.66 29.89 -58.58
N LYS A 2 3.86 29.31 -58.35
CA LYS A 2 4.81 29.51 -57.21
C LYS A 2 4.33 28.85 -55.90
N LEU A 3 4.79 27.68 -55.44
CA LEU A 3 6.12 27.01 -55.39
C LEU A 3 7.19 27.84 -54.66
N HIS A 4 7.65 27.35 -53.50
CA HIS A 4 9.03 27.22 -53.00
C HIS A 4 8.96 26.55 -51.60
N VAL A 5 9.19 25.24 -51.46
CA VAL A 5 10.47 24.50 -51.35
C VAL A 5 11.12 24.64 -49.95
N LEU A 6 10.79 23.69 -49.08
CA LEU A 6 11.67 22.72 -48.39
C LEU A 6 13.11 23.15 -47.99
N THR A 7 13.43 23.05 -46.69
CA THR A 7 14.76 22.56 -46.26
C THR A 7 14.71 21.79 -44.93
N PHE A 8 15.58 20.80 -44.87
CA PHE A 8 15.75 19.66 -43.98
C PHE A 8 16.52 19.97 -42.68
N LEU A 9 16.11 19.30 -41.59
CA LEU A 9 16.89 18.32 -40.79
C LEU A 9 18.30 18.72 -40.26
N ILE A 10 18.44 18.84 -38.93
CA ILE A 10 19.65 18.39 -38.22
C ILE A 10 19.23 17.65 -36.94
N ILE A 11 19.36 16.33 -37.00
CA ILE A 11 19.55 15.44 -35.86
C ILE A 11 21.03 15.54 -35.47
N ARG A 12 21.32 15.76 -34.18
CA ARG A 12 22.65 15.52 -33.60
C ARG A 12 22.48 14.72 -32.31
N PHE A 13 22.93 13.48 -32.39
CA PHE A 13 23.29 12.61 -31.29
C PHE A 13 24.47 13.19 -30.49
N ALA A 14 24.40 13.06 -29.16
CA ALA A 14 25.52 12.90 -28.23
C ALA A 14 24.90 12.28 -26.95
N GLU A 15 24.95 10.95 -26.81
CA GLU A 15 26.01 10.21 -26.10
C GLU A 15 26.12 10.58 -24.60
N THR A 16 25.51 9.68 -23.80
CA THR A 16 26.06 9.04 -22.60
C THR A 16 26.99 9.85 -21.69
N CYS A 17 26.54 10.06 -20.45
CA CYS A 17 27.37 9.90 -19.24
C CYS A 17 26.47 9.66 -18.02
N THR A 18 26.32 8.40 -17.63
CA THR A 18 25.98 7.97 -16.27
C THR A 18 27.12 8.32 -15.32
N PRO A 19 26.90 9.04 -14.21
CA PRO A 19 27.77 8.92 -13.05
C PRO A 19 27.34 7.73 -12.20
N ALA A 20 28.27 6.80 -12.04
CA ALA A 20 28.17 5.65 -11.16
C ALA A 20 28.13 6.06 -9.68
N ILE A 21 27.45 5.23 -8.89
CA ILE A 21 27.21 5.33 -7.45
C ILE A 21 28.50 5.02 -6.66
N SER A 22 28.74 5.74 -5.57
CA SER A 22 29.52 5.25 -4.42
C SER A 22 28.88 5.75 -3.10
N PRO A 23 28.42 4.87 -2.19
CA PRO A 23 28.13 5.18 -0.79
C PRO A 23 29.39 4.94 0.08
N PRO A 24 29.37 5.28 1.39
CA PRO A 24 30.43 6.04 2.04
C PRO A 24 31.62 5.21 2.56
N VAL A 25 32.74 5.92 2.77
CA VAL A 25 33.92 5.44 3.50
C VAL A 25 33.52 5.12 4.95
N ALA A 26 33.49 3.83 5.29
CA ALA A 26 33.44 3.36 6.66
C ALA A 26 34.84 3.46 7.27
N LEU A 27 34.96 4.24 8.35
CA LEU A 27 36.13 4.27 9.22
C LEU A 27 36.29 2.91 9.92
N LEU A 28 37.37 2.20 9.61
CA LEU A 28 37.82 1.04 10.40
C LEU A 28 38.40 1.54 11.74
N PRO A 29 38.03 0.94 12.89
CA PRO A 29 38.73 1.20 14.15
C PRO A 29 40.13 0.54 14.15
N PRO A 30 41.12 1.12 14.87
CA PRO A 30 42.49 0.64 14.86
C PRO A 30 42.65 -0.69 15.59
N ALA A 31 43.62 -1.48 15.12
CA ALA A 31 44.00 -2.79 15.64
C ALA A 31 44.40 -2.74 17.13
N ALA A 32 43.85 -3.66 17.92
CA ALA A 32 44.26 -3.88 19.31
C ALA A 32 45.64 -4.57 19.38
N PRO A 33 46.50 -4.22 20.36
CA PRO A 33 47.81 -4.85 20.54
C PRO A 33 47.71 -6.29 21.10
N PRO A 34 48.75 -7.13 20.92
CA PRO A 34 48.70 -8.54 21.28
C PRO A 34 48.67 -8.76 22.79
N ILE A 35 47.78 -9.65 23.24
CA ILE A 35 47.67 -10.06 24.64
C ILE A 35 48.76 -11.10 24.94
N THR A 36 49.67 -10.75 25.83
CA THR A 36 50.69 -11.65 26.40
C THR A 36 50.02 -12.62 27.37
N LEU A 37 50.04 -13.93 27.07
CA LEU A 37 49.58 -14.99 27.97
C LEU A 37 50.56 -15.12 29.14
N LEU A 38 50.23 -14.50 30.28
CA LEU A 38 50.92 -14.73 31.54
C LEU A 38 50.17 -15.79 32.36
N SER A 39 50.98 -16.71 32.89
CA SER A 39 50.67 -17.92 33.62
C SER A 39 49.72 -17.79 34.81
N ASN A 40 48.81 -18.76 34.87
CA ASN A 40 48.08 -19.36 36.00
C ASN A 40 48.54 -18.98 37.43
N PRO A 41 47.58 -18.73 38.33
CA PRO A 41 47.59 -19.42 39.61
C PRO A 41 46.28 -20.18 39.89
N GLN A 42 46.45 -21.38 40.42
CA GLN A 42 45.46 -22.40 40.74
C GLN A 42 44.45 -21.92 41.80
N LEU A 43 43.15 -21.99 41.47
CA LEU A 43 42.03 -21.74 42.39
C LEU A 43 41.63 -23.04 43.14
N PRO A 44 41.19 -22.96 44.41
CA PRO A 44 40.78 -24.12 45.21
C PRO A 44 39.44 -24.71 44.73
N PRO A 45 39.17 -25.99 45.02
CA PRO A 45 37.97 -26.69 44.53
C PRO A 45 36.70 -26.08 45.14
N ILE A 46 35.82 -25.58 44.27
CA ILE A 46 34.46 -25.16 44.64
C ILE A 46 33.64 -26.43 44.87
N ALA A 47 33.10 -26.59 46.07
CA ALA A 47 32.14 -27.63 46.39
C ALA A 47 30.80 -27.30 45.71
N PHE A 48 30.37 -28.14 44.77
CA PHE A 48 29.05 -28.05 44.15
C PHE A 48 27.98 -28.46 45.18
N GLN A 49 27.27 -27.50 45.76
CA GLN A 49 25.97 -27.75 46.36
C GLN A 49 24.93 -27.69 45.24
N VAL A 50 24.49 -28.87 44.80
CA VAL A 50 23.36 -29.04 43.89
C VAL A 50 22.11 -29.12 44.76
N ASP A 51 21.26 -28.10 44.72
CA ASP A 51 19.79 -28.22 44.80
C ASP A 51 19.17 -26.82 44.68
N GLU A 52 19.19 -26.27 43.46
CA GLU A 52 18.15 -25.35 43.02
C GLU A 52 17.46 -25.99 41.82
N PRO A 53 16.13 -26.11 41.81
CA PRO A 53 15.43 -26.59 40.63
C PRO A 53 15.64 -25.56 39.53
N ILE A 54 16.28 -26.00 38.44
CA ILE A 54 16.44 -25.25 37.20
C ILE A 54 15.07 -24.67 36.85
N PRO A 55 14.89 -23.34 36.78
CA PRO A 55 13.69 -22.77 36.22
C PRO A 55 13.61 -23.28 34.79
N GLN A 56 12.64 -24.15 34.49
CA GLN A 56 12.30 -24.45 33.11
C GLN A 56 11.82 -23.14 32.51
N SER A 57 12.71 -22.44 31.82
CA SER A 57 12.32 -21.44 30.84
C SER A 57 11.49 -22.20 29.82
N HIS A 58 10.18 -22.18 29.99
CA HIS A 58 9.27 -22.34 28.88
C HIS A 58 9.48 -21.13 27.98
N ASP A 59 10.59 -21.19 27.25
CA ASP A 59 10.85 -20.42 26.05
C ASP A 59 9.84 -20.97 25.03
N TYR A 60 8.57 -20.58 25.20
CA TYR A 60 7.57 -20.72 24.16
C TYR A 60 8.06 -19.80 23.04
N ALA A 61 8.96 -20.32 22.22
CA ALA A 61 9.11 -19.83 20.87
C ALA A 61 7.69 -19.88 20.29
N ASP A 62 7.05 -18.72 20.14
CA ASP A 62 5.73 -18.58 19.54
C ASP A 62 5.76 -19.36 18.22
N GLU A 63 5.12 -20.53 18.21
CA GLU A 63 4.99 -21.30 16.99
C GLU A 63 4.23 -20.41 15.99
N PRO A 64 4.73 -20.27 14.75
CA PRO A 64 4.18 -19.30 13.83
C PRO A 64 2.73 -19.65 13.53
N LYS A 65 1.81 -18.79 13.98
CA LYS A 65 0.37 -19.02 13.88
C LYS A 65 -0.03 -19.10 12.39
N PRO A 66 -0.65 -20.21 11.95
CA PRO A 66 -1.16 -20.30 10.59
C PRO A 66 -2.35 -19.35 10.41
N VAL A 67 -2.38 -18.68 9.26
CA VAL A 67 -3.41 -17.72 8.85
C VAL A 67 -4.20 -18.32 7.70
N ASP A 68 -5.49 -18.52 7.91
CA ASP A 68 -6.44 -19.04 6.92
C ASP A 68 -7.44 -17.97 6.44
N ASN A 69 -7.57 -16.87 7.18
CA ASN A 69 -8.39 -15.72 6.84
C ASN A 69 -7.52 -14.46 6.73
N ILE A 70 -7.57 -13.80 5.58
CA ILE A 70 -6.91 -12.53 5.36
C ILE A 70 -7.94 -11.43 5.51
N ALA A 71 -7.67 -10.48 6.40
CA ALA A 71 -8.39 -9.22 6.49
C ALA A 71 -7.40 -8.06 6.39
N MET A 72 -7.83 -6.98 5.74
CA MET A 72 -7.08 -5.74 5.63
C MET A 72 -8.03 -4.54 5.73
N ASN A 73 -7.62 -3.55 6.52
CA ASN A 73 -8.30 -2.26 6.63
C ASN A 73 -7.41 -1.21 5.99
N ILE A 74 -7.98 -0.42 5.09
CA ILE A 74 -7.26 0.55 4.26
C ILE A 74 -8.01 1.88 4.31
N THR A 75 -7.27 2.97 4.44
CA THR A 75 -7.80 4.33 4.25
C THR A 75 -7.25 4.86 2.95
N PHE A 76 -8.11 5.32 2.04
CA PHE A 76 -7.70 5.68 0.68
C PHE A 76 -8.48 6.86 0.15
N SER A 77 -7.91 7.57 -0.82
CA SER A 77 -8.66 8.48 -1.69
C SER A 77 -9.21 7.67 -2.87
N PRO A 78 -10.53 7.68 -3.10
CA PRO A 78 -11.14 6.83 -4.10
C PRO A 78 -10.75 7.25 -5.52
N PRO A 79 -10.60 6.28 -6.44
CA PRO A 79 -10.59 6.60 -7.85
C PRO A 79 -11.97 7.11 -8.29
N VAL A 80 -12.03 7.91 -9.36
CA VAL A 80 -13.28 8.58 -9.78
C VAL A 80 -14.39 7.55 -10.06
N HIS A 81 -14.06 6.42 -10.67
CA HIS A 81 -15.01 5.37 -11.02
C HIS A 81 -15.55 4.53 -9.84
N TRP A 82 -15.02 4.74 -8.62
CA TRP A 82 -15.58 4.18 -7.37
C TRP A 82 -16.50 5.19 -6.65
N THR A 83 -16.66 6.39 -7.19
CA THR A 83 -17.57 7.41 -6.66
C THR A 83 -18.80 7.53 -7.55
N PHE A 84 -19.86 8.14 -7.03
CA PHE A 84 -21.07 8.43 -7.79
C PHE A 84 -21.51 9.89 -7.63
N CYS A 85 -22.51 10.34 -8.38
CA CYS A 85 -22.99 11.72 -8.31
C CYS A 85 -24.52 11.81 -8.34
N ILE A 86 -25.09 12.50 -7.35
CA ILE A 86 -26.48 12.93 -7.31
C ILE A 86 -26.51 14.46 -7.13
N PRO A 87 -27.30 15.24 -7.92
CA PRO A 87 -28.32 14.81 -8.89
C PRO A 87 -27.86 14.62 -10.35
N SER A 88 -26.61 14.93 -10.72
CA SER A 88 -26.19 15.00 -12.14
C SER A 88 -25.18 13.91 -12.53
N CYS A 89 -25.54 12.65 -12.28
CA CYS A 89 -25.26 11.41 -13.02
C CYS A 89 -23.89 11.17 -13.71
N GLY A 90 -22.79 11.61 -13.09
CA GLY A 90 -21.43 11.14 -13.38
C GLY A 90 -20.76 11.80 -14.61
N VAL A 91 -19.56 12.33 -14.41
CA VAL A 91 -18.62 12.71 -15.48
C VAL A 91 -17.26 12.05 -15.22
N ASN A 92 -16.42 11.91 -16.25
CA ASN A 92 -15.07 11.34 -16.12
C ASN A 92 -15.04 9.94 -15.44
N ASP A 93 -15.85 9.01 -15.97
CA ASP A 93 -16.01 7.61 -15.52
C ASP A 93 -16.65 7.40 -14.13
N GLN A 94 -17.06 8.48 -13.48
CA GLN A 94 -17.87 8.43 -12.25
C GLN A 94 -19.17 7.64 -12.48
N ALA A 95 -19.56 6.83 -11.50
CA ALA A 95 -20.81 6.07 -11.57
C ALA A 95 -22.03 6.99 -11.47
N VAL A 96 -23.17 6.50 -11.98
CA VAL A 96 -24.44 7.22 -11.92
C VAL A 96 -25.10 7.11 -10.55
N ASP A 97 -24.88 6.00 -9.84
CA ASP A 97 -25.40 5.74 -8.51
C ASP A 97 -24.42 4.93 -7.64
N ALA A 98 -24.81 4.73 -6.38
CA ALA A 98 -24.00 4.08 -5.37
C ALA A 98 -23.78 2.59 -5.65
N ASP A 99 -24.77 1.89 -6.21
CA ASP A 99 -24.69 0.45 -6.45
C ASP A 99 -23.70 0.16 -7.59
N ASP A 100 -23.74 0.95 -8.66
CA ASP A 100 -22.78 0.89 -9.76
C ASP A 100 -21.36 1.21 -9.30
N ALA A 101 -21.18 2.22 -8.44
CA ALA A 101 -19.89 2.55 -7.85
C ALA A 101 -19.32 1.41 -7.00
N TYR A 102 -20.19 0.77 -6.21
CA TYR A 102 -19.82 -0.34 -5.35
C TYR A 102 -19.43 -1.58 -6.15
N GLU A 103 -20.22 -1.98 -7.16
CA GLU A 103 -19.90 -3.16 -7.97
C GLU A 103 -18.60 -2.96 -8.77
N LYS A 104 -18.33 -1.75 -9.29
CA LYS A 104 -17.02 -1.43 -9.89
C LYS A 104 -15.87 -1.59 -8.90
N ALA A 105 -16.04 -1.10 -7.67
CA ALA A 105 -15.02 -1.26 -6.62
C ALA A 105 -14.78 -2.73 -6.26
N LYS A 106 -15.86 -3.51 -6.19
CA LYS A 106 -15.83 -4.94 -5.89
C LYS A 106 -15.13 -5.75 -6.98
N ASP A 107 -15.45 -5.50 -8.26
CA ASP A 107 -14.78 -6.16 -9.38
C ASP A 107 -13.27 -5.87 -9.37
N ASP A 108 -12.89 -4.61 -9.13
CA ASP A 108 -11.49 -4.20 -9.02
C ASP A 108 -10.77 -4.88 -7.85
N VAL A 109 -11.45 -5.05 -6.71
CA VAL A 109 -10.93 -5.76 -5.53
C VAL A 109 -10.78 -7.26 -5.79
N ILE A 110 -11.75 -7.89 -6.46
CA ILE A 110 -11.68 -9.31 -6.84
C ILE A 110 -10.46 -9.55 -7.74
N GLU A 111 -10.26 -8.69 -8.74
CA GLU A 111 -9.10 -8.77 -9.63
C GLU A 111 -7.78 -8.58 -8.87
N ALA A 112 -7.75 -7.64 -7.92
CA ALA A 112 -6.57 -7.40 -7.08
C ALA A 112 -6.24 -8.59 -6.17
N VAL A 113 -7.25 -9.19 -5.55
CA VAL A 113 -7.08 -10.39 -4.70
C VAL A 113 -6.62 -11.56 -5.55
N HIS A 114 -7.25 -11.82 -6.70
CA HIS A 114 -6.85 -12.86 -7.63
C HIS A 114 -5.38 -12.73 -8.03
N SER A 115 -4.99 -11.54 -8.50
CA SER A 115 -3.61 -11.22 -8.87
C SER A 115 -2.64 -11.37 -7.69
N GLY A 116 -3.01 -10.90 -6.49
CA GLY A 116 -2.20 -11.04 -5.29
C GLY A 116 -1.95 -12.51 -4.92
N CYS A 117 -2.98 -13.35 -5.05
CA CYS A 117 -2.92 -14.78 -4.75
C CYS A 117 -2.06 -15.54 -5.78
N GLU A 118 -2.28 -15.31 -7.07
CA GLU A 118 -1.46 -15.90 -8.14
C GLU A 118 0.02 -15.53 -7.99
N ASN A 119 0.31 -14.24 -7.79
CA ASN A 119 1.68 -13.75 -7.69
C ASN A 119 2.38 -14.16 -6.38
N SER A 120 1.65 -14.62 -5.37
CA SER A 120 2.20 -15.13 -4.12
C SER A 120 2.24 -16.66 -4.05
N GLY A 121 1.67 -17.36 -5.04
CA GLY A 121 1.49 -18.81 -4.99
C GLY A 121 0.46 -19.25 -3.92
N ALA A 122 -0.33 -18.32 -3.40
CA ALA A 122 -1.37 -18.60 -2.43
C ALA A 122 -2.63 -19.11 -3.13
N LYS A 123 -3.26 -20.14 -2.58
CA LYS A 123 -4.55 -20.62 -3.04
C LYS A 123 -5.66 -19.95 -2.25
N CYS A 124 -6.35 -19.02 -2.87
CA CYS A 124 -7.40 -18.21 -2.27
C CYS A 124 -8.79 -18.67 -2.73
N LEU A 125 -9.78 -18.60 -1.86
CA LEU A 125 -11.17 -18.93 -2.17
C LEU A 125 -11.87 -17.66 -2.69
N MET A 126 -11.97 -17.51 -4.02
CA MET A 126 -12.50 -16.29 -4.65
C MET A 126 -13.93 -15.96 -4.22
N ASP A 127 -14.79 -16.97 -4.04
CA ASP A 127 -16.18 -16.77 -3.60
C ASP A 127 -16.31 -16.28 -2.15
N SER A 128 -15.20 -16.22 -1.41
CA SER A 128 -15.17 -15.72 -0.03
C SER A 128 -14.72 -14.26 0.11
N ILE A 129 -14.45 -13.58 -1.00
CA ILE A 129 -14.04 -12.18 -1.00
C ILE A 129 -15.22 -11.31 -0.56
N ASP A 130 -15.06 -10.65 0.58
CA ASP A 130 -15.98 -9.68 1.15
C ASP A 130 -15.34 -8.28 1.10
N LEU A 131 -16.08 -7.32 0.53
CA LEU A 131 -15.70 -5.93 0.47
C LEU A 131 -16.68 -5.12 1.33
N GLN A 132 -16.14 -4.36 2.28
CA GLN A 132 -16.90 -3.38 3.06
C GLN A 132 -16.42 -2.00 2.66
N TYR A 133 -17.19 -1.38 1.76
CA TYR A 133 -16.95 -0.06 1.20
C TYR A 133 -18.29 0.66 1.05
N HIS A 134 -18.32 1.94 1.40
CA HIS A 134 -19.50 2.79 1.23
C HIS A 134 -19.13 3.92 0.24
N PRO A 135 -19.60 3.85 -1.01
CA PRO A 135 -19.43 4.92 -1.97
C PRO A 135 -20.05 6.22 -1.46
N GLU A 136 -19.42 7.35 -1.79
CA GLU A 136 -19.91 8.68 -1.45
C GLU A 136 -20.38 9.42 -2.71
N SER A 137 -21.43 10.23 -2.55
CA SER A 137 -21.88 11.13 -3.61
C SER A 137 -20.93 12.31 -3.70
N VAL A 138 -20.17 12.38 -4.79
CA VAL A 138 -19.07 13.34 -4.98
C VAL A 138 -19.40 14.25 -6.15
N LEU A 139 -19.68 15.53 -5.88
CA LEU A 139 -19.78 16.53 -6.94
C LEU A 139 -18.37 17.06 -7.28
N ILE A 140 -17.80 16.56 -8.35
CA ILE A 140 -16.47 16.95 -8.83
C ILE A 140 -16.47 18.34 -9.46
N GLU A 141 -15.31 18.99 -9.45
CA GLU A 141 -15.15 20.39 -9.89
C GLU A 141 -15.40 20.62 -11.40
N ASP A 142 -15.53 19.56 -12.19
CA ASP A 142 -15.93 19.62 -13.60
C ASP A 142 -17.35 20.15 -13.80
N PHE A 143 -18.19 20.06 -12.75
CA PHE A 143 -19.50 20.71 -12.74
C PHE A 143 -19.40 22.22 -12.52
N GLY A 144 -18.20 22.78 -12.32
CA GLY A 144 -17.98 24.22 -12.16
C GLY A 144 -17.97 24.65 -10.68
N PRO A 145 -18.50 25.85 -10.34
CA PRO A 145 -18.41 26.41 -8.99
C PRO A 145 -19.47 25.85 -8.02
N TYR A 146 -20.23 24.82 -8.41
CA TYR A 146 -21.30 24.26 -7.59
C TYR A 146 -20.75 23.38 -6.46
N PHE A 147 -21.57 23.25 -5.42
CA PHE A 147 -21.36 22.36 -4.28
C PHE A 147 -22.51 21.35 -4.22
N ASP A 148 -22.22 20.17 -3.70
CA ASP A 148 -23.23 19.14 -3.46
C ASP A 148 -24.23 19.54 -2.36
N LEU A 149 -25.20 18.66 -2.09
CA LEU A 149 -26.19 18.86 -1.04
C LEU A 149 -25.57 18.95 0.37
N SER A 150 -24.36 18.42 0.56
CA SER A 150 -23.58 18.46 1.80
C SER A 150 -22.69 19.71 1.89
N GLY A 151 -22.75 20.62 0.90
CA GLY A 151 -21.94 21.83 0.84
C GLY A 151 -20.49 21.59 0.46
N ASN A 152 -20.15 20.46 -0.18
CA ASN A 152 -18.80 20.10 -0.59
C ASN A 152 -18.65 20.08 -2.13
N ARG A 153 -17.45 20.45 -2.58
CA ARG A 153 -16.99 20.28 -3.96
C ARG A 153 -15.69 19.51 -3.93
N TYR A 154 -15.53 18.56 -4.84
CA TYR A 154 -14.40 17.65 -4.82
C TYR A 154 -13.46 17.92 -5.99
N LYS A 155 -12.16 17.75 -5.75
CA LYS A 155 -11.13 18.01 -6.75
C LYS A 155 -10.47 16.70 -7.17
N ILE A 156 -10.36 16.53 -8.48
CA ILE A 156 -9.68 15.40 -9.09
C ILE A 156 -8.18 15.69 -9.14
N SER A 157 -7.37 14.68 -8.83
CA SER A 157 -5.93 14.69 -9.07
C SER A 157 -5.54 13.37 -9.73
N GLY A 158 -5.12 13.43 -10.99
CA GLY A 158 -4.93 12.23 -11.81
C GLY A 158 -6.27 11.52 -12.05
N LYS A 159 -6.40 10.29 -11.56
CA LYS A 159 -7.63 9.47 -11.64
C LYS A 159 -8.33 9.30 -10.29
N THR A 160 -7.97 10.12 -9.31
CA THR A 160 -8.43 10.01 -7.93
C THR A 160 -9.12 11.28 -7.47
N VAL A 161 -9.91 11.15 -6.41
CA VAL A 161 -10.57 12.26 -5.74
C VAL A 161 -9.95 12.43 -4.34
N PRO A 162 -8.76 13.06 -4.21
CA PRO A 162 -8.08 13.14 -2.93
C PRO A 162 -8.45 14.37 -2.10
N TYR A 163 -9.24 15.30 -2.63
CA TYR A 163 -9.50 16.57 -1.98
C TYR A 163 -10.98 16.95 -1.98
N LYS A 164 -11.40 17.62 -0.91
CA LYS A 164 -12.71 18.26 -0.77
C LYS A 164 -12.56 19.71 -0.33
N ILE A 165 -13.44 20.56 -0.83
CA ILE A 165 -13.54 21.99 -0.52
C ILE A 165 -14.95 22.22 0.01
N ASN A 166 -15.07 22.89 1.16
CA ASN A 166 -16.37 23.18 1.76
C ASN A 166 -16.82 24.61 1.44
N ASN A 167 -18.11 24.79 1.17
CA ASN A 167 -18.69 26.08 0.81
C ASN A 167 -18.56 27.16 1.90
N LEU A 168 -18.44 26.77 3.18
CA LEU A 168 -18.25 27.70 4.28
C LEU A 168 -16.82 28.29 4.29
N ASN A 169 -15.84 27.53 3.80
CA ASN A 169 -14.43 27.92 3.77
C ASN A 169 -13.79 27.56 2.41
N PRO A 170 -14.21 28.22 1.31
CA PRO A 170 -13.83 27.81 -0.04
C PRO A 170 -12.32 27.97 -0.33
N GLY A 171 -11.60 28.74 0.48
CA GLY A 171 -10.15 28.89 0.39
C GLY A 171 -9.35 27.74 1.03
N VAL A 172 -9.99 26.80 1.73
CA VAL A 172 -9.33 25.70 2.43
C VAL A 172 -9.62 24.38 1.71
N VAL A 173 -8.56 23.67 1.34
CA VAL A 173 -8.62 22.35 0.71
C VAL A 173 -8.33 21.29 1.77
N HIS A 174 -9.28 20.37 1.99
CA HIS A 174 -9.14 19.26 2.92
C HIS A 174 -8.88 17.96 2.17
N SER A 175 -8.15 17.03 2.79
CA SER A 175 -8.03 15.66 2.28
C SER A 175 -9.39 14.96 2.33
N PHE A 176 -9.69 14.21 1.27
CA PHE A 176 -10.82 13.31 1.18
C PHE A 176 -10.31 11.87 1.13
N VAL A 177 -10.65 11.12 2.17
CA VAL A 177 -10.28 9.72 2.33
C VAL A 177 -11.47 8.94 2.87
N LEU A 178 -11.60 7.69 2.43
CA LEU A 178 -12.64 6.75 2.82
C LEU A 178 -12.00 5.51 3.43
N PRO A 179 -12.63 4.89 4.44
CA PRO A 179 -12.24 3.58 4.93
C PRO A 179 -12.77 2.48 4.01
N MET A 180 -12.00 1.41 3.85
CA MET A 180 -12.41 0.17 3.21
C MET A 180 -11.84 -1.01 3.97
N LYS A 181 -12.62 -2.08 4.04
CA LYS A 181 -12.15 -3.37 4.56
C LYS A 181 -12.34 -4.45 3.51
N ILE A 182 -11.30 -5.24 3.30
CA ILE A 182 -11.31 -6.40 2.40
C ILE A 182 -11.02 -7.62 3.25
N SER A 183 -11.81 -8.68 3.09
CA SER A 183 -11.51 -9.97 3.71
C SER A 183 -11.76 -11.14 2.78
N PHE A 184 -10.95 -12.19 2.88
CA PHE A 184 -11.08 -13.40 2.08
C PHE A 184 -10.38 -14.58 2.75
N LYS A 185 -10.84 -15.79 2.42
CA LYS A 185 -10.30 -17.04 2.95
C LYS A 185 -9.28 -17.67 2.01
N LEU A 186 -8.33 -18.38 2.60
CA LEU A 186 -7.35 -19.19 1.91
C LEU A 186 -7.79 -20.66 1.95
N THR A 187 -7.56 -21.40 0.88
CA THR A 187 -7.78 -22.85 0.87
C THR A 187 -6.65 -23.59 1.59
N THR A 188 -5.50 -22.95 1.75
CA THR A 188 -4.34 -23.48 2.45
C THR A 188 -3.78 -22.40 3.37
N PRO A 189 -3.64 -22.66 4.69
CA PRO A 189 -3.12 -21.66 5.61
C PRO A 189 -1.70 -21.22 5.25
N LEU A 190 -1.40 -19.94 5.47
CA LEU A 190 -0.09 -19.33 5.28
C LEU A 190 0.53 -18.95 6.62
N LEU A 191 1.86 -18.83 6.65
CA LEU A 191 2.55 -18.18 7.77
C LEU A 191 2.26 -16.68 7.75
N GLU A 192 2.25 -16.02 8.91
CA GLU A 192 1.95 -14.58 9.03
C GLU A 192 2.84 -13.70 8.12
N ALA A 193 4.11 -14.05 7.95
CA ALA A 193 5.01 -13.33 7.04
C ALA A 193 4.52 -13.38 5.57
N ALA A 194 4.08 -14.55 5.11
CA ALA A 194 3.53 -14.73 3.77
C ALA A 194 2.16 -14.05 3.63
N ALA A 195 1.32 -14.10 4.68
CA ALA A 195 0.06 -13.37 4.73
C ALA A 195 0.28 -11.86 4.61
N LYS A 196 1.28 -11.29 5.31
CA LYS A 196 1.65 -9.88 5.19
C LYS A 196 2.10 -9.52 3.78
N THR A 197 2.92 -10.35 3.14
CA THR A 197 3.32 -10.15 1.74
C THR A 197 2.12 -10.21 0.80
N LEU A 198 1.18 -11.13 1.01
CA LEU A 198 -0.05 -11.21 0.22
C LEU A 198 -0.90 -9.95 0.40
N ARG A 199 -1.10 -9.48 1.64
CA ARG A 199 -1.82 -8.22 1.90
C ARG A 199 -1.20 -7.05 1.13
N GLN A 200 0.13 -6.93 1.19
CA GLN A 200 0.85 -5.88 0.47
C GLN A 200 0.70 -5.98 -1.06
N LYS A 201 0.75 -7.19 -1.62
CA LYS A 201 0.57 -7.38 -3.08
C LYS A 201 -0.82 -6.94 -3.57
N VAL A 202 -1.87 -7.23 -2.79
CA VAL A 202 -3.24 -6.78 -3.12
C VAL A 202 -3.32 -5.24 -3.09
N VAL A 203 -2.79 -4.64 -2.04
CA VAL A 203 -2.68 -3.18 -1.85
C VAL A 203 -1.91 -2.53 -3.01
N ASP A 204 -0.76 -3.08 -3.38
CA ASP A 204 0.09 -2.57 -4.47
C ASP A 204 -0.64 -2.65 -5.82
N TYR A 205 -1.41 -3.73 -6.05
CA TYR A 205 -2.23 -3.87 -7.24
C TYR A 205 -3.31 -2.78 -7.31
N LEU A 206 -4.05 -2.58 -6.23
CA LEU A 206 -5.08 -1.55 -6.14
C LEU A 206 -4.49 -0.15 -6.40
N ALA A 207 -3.34 0.15 -5.81
CA ALA A 207 -2.67 1.43 -5.99
C ALA A 207 -2.16 1.64 -7.42
N ALA A 208 -1.47 0.64 -7.99
CA ALA A 208 -0.81 0.78 -9.28
C ALA A 208 -1.75 0.63 -10.48
N ARG A 209 -2.77 -0.23 -10.38
CA ARG A 209 -3.64 -0.61 -11.50
C ARG A 209 -5.04 -0.01 -11.42
N LYS A 210 -5.56 0.18 -10.21
CA LYS A 210 -6.92 0.69 -9.97
C LYS A 210 -6.94 2.13 -9.45
N TYR A 211 -5.76 2.75 -9.34
CA TYR A 211 -5.59 4.15 -8.91
C TYR A 211 -6.15 4.40 -7.51
N VAL A 212 -6.14 3.41 -6.63
CA VAL A 212 -6.53 3.58 -5.23
C VAL A 212 -5.39 4.26 -4.48
N HIS A 213 -5.54 5.53 -4.13
CA HIS A 213 -4.46 6.26 -3.46
C HIS A 213 -4.51 6.02 -1.94
N ILE A 214 -3.68 5.12 -1.44
CA ILE A 214 -3.70 4.66 -0.05
C ILE A 214 -3.01 5.69 0.86
N SER A 215 -3.75 6.20 1.84
CA SER A 215 -3.28 7.22 2.78
C SER A 215 -2.70 6.63 4.08
N SER A 216 -3.05 5.38 4.42
CA SER A 216 -2.43 4.63 5.52
C SER A 216 -2.58 3.12 5.30
N ASN A 217 -1.53 2.36 5.57
CA ASN A 217 -1.55 0.89 5.50
C ASN A 217 -1.31 0.25 6.88
N LEU A 218 -2.08 -0.82 7.11
CA LEU A 218 -1.76 -2.04 7.88
C LEU A 218 -1.18 -1.86 9.29
N ASN A 219 -2.06 -1.99 10.30
CA ASN A 219 -1.75 -2.76 11.50
C ASN A 219 -2.19 -4.21 11.28
#